data_AF-A0A0M2UT14-F1
#
_entry.id   AF-A0A0M2UT14-F1
#
_cell.length_a   1.000
_cell.length_b   1.000
_cell.length_c   1.000
_cell.angle_alpha   90.00
_cell.angle_beta   90.00
_cell.angle_gamma   90.00
#
_symmetry.space_group_name_H-M   'P 1'
#
loop_
_entity.id
_entity.type
_entity.pdbx_description
1 polymer ?
#
loop_
_entity_poly.entity_id
_entity_poly.type
_entity_poly.pdbx_seq_one_letter_code
_entity_poly.pdbx_strand_id
1 'polypeptide(L)'
;MFRKIIIIQETKSGKPRTVPLNQIALGVLAEKAKVRHMKSDLVFLSRASTKIARHNLRRAFNTALDKSGIQDFHFHDIRHAFATRLAQRGGDIYKVSKLLGHAHISMSTRYAHLCPESLRDGVNILENLGHDLVMVEGNRMCQLPENP
;
A
#
# COMPACT_ATOMS: atom_id res chain seq x y z
N MET A 1 -20.60 -10.15 4.42
CA MET A 1 -19.61 -9.52 3.51
C MET A 1 -18.34 -9.20 4.30
N PHE A 2 -17.33 -10.08 4.31
CA PHE A 2 -16.06 -9.79 5.00
C PHE A 2 -15.35 -8.67 4.24
N ARG A 3 -15.17 -7.51 4.88
CA ARG A 3 -14.38 -6.43 4.30
C ARG A 3 -12.92 -6.91 4.26
N LYS A 4 -12.33 -7.04 3.07
CA LYS A 4 -10.92 -7.49 2.85
C LYS A 4 -9.93 -6.39 3.23
N ILE A 5 -10.05 -5.85 4.44
CA ILE A 5 -9.28 -4.70 4.92
C ILE A 5 -8.80 -4.95 6.35
N ILE A 6 -7.63 -4.41 6.69
CA ILE A 6 -7.17 -4.29 8.08
C ILE A 6 -7.20 -2.81 8.46
N ILE A 7 -7.74 -2.52 9.63
CA ILE A 7 -7.70 -1.18 10.24
C ILE A 7 -6.57 -1.18 11.26
N ILE A 8 -5.61 -0.30 11.07
CA ILE A 8 -4.51 -0.07 12.01
C ILE A 8 -4.87 1.20 12.77
N GLN A 9 -5.33 1.01 14.02
CA GLN A 9 -5.83 2.10 14.88
C GLN A 9 -4.68 2.99 15.36
N GLU A 10 -3.62 2.38 15.88
CA GLU A 10 -2.46 3.09 16.39
C GLU A 10 -1.40 3.23 15.30
N THR A 11 -1.20 4.46 14.83
CA THR A 11 -0.08 4.82 13.97
C THR A 11 0.82 5.83 14.66
N LYS A 12 2.08 5.93 14.23
CA LYS A 12 3.00 6.97 14.71
C LYS A 12 2.45 8.40 14.54
N SER A 13 1.49 8.59 13.64
CA SER A 13 0.89 9.88 13.31
C SER A 13 -0.49 10.09 13.96
N GLY A 14 -0.95 9.15 14.81
CA GLY A 14 -2.25 9.23 15.51
C GLY A 14 -3.50 9.06 14.63
N LYS A 15 -3.34 8.92 13.31
CA LYS A 15 -4.45 8.73 12.37
C LYS A 15 -4.65 7.25 12.07
N PRO A 16 -5.86 6.68 12.22
CA PRO A 16 -6.12 5.31 11.83
C PRO A 16 -5.92 5.16 10.32
N ARG A 17 -5.42 4.01 9.88
CA ARG A 17 -5.25 3.72 8.46
C ARG A 17 -5.85 2.37 8.08
N THR A 18 -6.47 2.35 6.91
CA THR A 18 -7.06 1.15 6.32
C THR A 18 -6.13 0.59 5.27
N VAL A 19 -5.79 -0.69 5.37
CA VAL A 19 -4.93 -1.39 4.41
C VAL A 19 -5.76 -2.49 3.74
N PRO A 20 -6.02 -2.42 2.42
CA PRO A 20 -6.67 -3.51 1.70
C PRO A 20 -5.77 -4.73 1.63
N LEU A 21 -6.37 -5.91 1.76
CA LEU A 21 -5.69 -7.19 1.68
C LEU A 21 -5.95 -7.84 0.33
N ASN A 22 -4.89 -8.37 -0.27
CA ASN A 22 -5.04 -9.29 -1.40
C ASN A 22 -5.53 -10.66 -0.93
N GLN A 23 -5.93 -11.51 -1.88
CA GLN A 23 -6.48 -12.82 -1.59
C GLN A 23 -5.49 -13.73 -0.85
N ILE A 24 -4.19 -13.61 -1.15
CA ILE A 24 -3.12 -14.39 -0.51
C ILE A 24 -3.02 -14.05 0.97
N ALA A 25 -2.92 -12.76 1.32
CA ALA A 25 -2.83 -12.31 2.70
C ALA A 25 -4.10 -12.66 3.49
N LEU A 26 -5.27 -12.53 2.85
CA LEU A 26 -6.53 -12.95 3.46
C LEU A 26 -6.54 -14.47 3.73
N GLY A 27 -6.07 -15.29 2.80
CA GLY A 27 -5.95 -16.73 2.99
C GLY A 27 -5.06 -17.10 4.18
N VAL A 28 -3.88 -16.48 4.30
CA VAL A 28 -2.98 -16.69 5.44
C VAL A 28 -3.64 -16.32 6.77
N LEU A 29 -4.36 -15.20 6.82
CA LEU A 29 -5.07 -14.78 8.02
C LEU A 29 -6.26 -15.68 8.34
N ALA A 30 -6.97 -16.17 7.33
CA ALA A 30 -8.09 -17.10 7.50
C ALA A 30 -7.61 -18.44 8.05
N GLU A 31 -6.52 -19.00 7.53
CA GLU A 31 -5.90 -20.21 8.07
C GLU A 31 -5.46 -20.01 9.53
N LYS A 32 -4.87 -18.85 9.84
CA LYS A 32 -4.49 -18.51 11.22
C LYS A 32 -5.71 -18.42 12.14
N ALA A 33 -6.82 -17.86 11.65
CA ALA A 33 -8.05 -17.67 12.43
C ALA A 33 -8.77 -18.98 12.78
N LYS A 34 -8.50 -20.10 12.08
CA LYS A 34 -9.02 -21.43 12.44
C LYS A 34 -8.58 -21.87 13.83
N VAL A 35 -7.38 -21.45 14.25
CA VAL A 35 -6.84 -21.70 15.59
C VAL A 35 -7.24 -20.53 16.49
N ARG A 36 -8.46 -20.58 17.02
CA ARG A 36 -9.01 -19.50 17.85
C ARG A 36 -8.53 -19.62 19.29
N HIS A 37 -7.96 -18.54 19.83
CA HIS A 37 -7.54 -18.47 21.22
C HIS A 37 -8.65 -17.82 22.06
N MET A 38 -9.14 -18.52 23.10
CA MET A 38 -10.26 -18.05 23.91
C MET A 38 -9.93 -16.85 24.82
N LYS A 39 -8.63 -16.63 25.10
CA LYS A 39 -8.16 -15.68 26.12
C LYS A 39 -7.61 -14.36 25.56
N SER A 40 -7.58 -14.18 24.24
CA SER A 40 -6.98 -12.99 23.65
C SER A 40 -7.54 -12.68 22.26
N ASP A 41 -7.75 -11.38 22.01
CA ASP A 41 -8.19 -10.84 20.72
C ASP A 41 -7.04 -10.58 19.73
N LEU A 42 -5.79 -10.93 20.08
CA LEU A 42 -4.64 -10.71 19.21
C LEU A 42 -4.59 -11.75 18.08
N VAL A 43 -4.38 -11.26 16.84
CA VAL A 43 -4.20 -12.13 15.65
C VAL A 43 -2.89 -12.93 15.72
N PHE A 44 -1.82 -12.31 16.24
CA PHE A 44 -0.50 -12.92 16.38
C PHE A 44 -0.10 -12.98 17.85
N LEU A 45 -0.02 -14.21 18.36
CA LEU A 45 0.27 -14.51 19.76
C LEU A 45 1.62 -15.19 19.91
N SER A 46 2.27 -14.94 21.05
CA SER A 46 3.38 -15.74 21.53
C SER A 46 2.87 -17.12 21.99
N ARG A 47 3.78 -18.07 22.27
CA ARG A 47 3.40 -19.36 22.88
C ARG A 47 2.71 -19.19 24.24
N ALA A 48 3.00 -18.10 24.95
CA ALA A 48 2.37 -17.76 26.22
C ALA A 48 1.02 -17.03 26.06
N SER A 49 0.45 -16.98 24.84
CA SER A 49 -0.80 -16.24 24.54
C SER A 49 -0.71 -14.73 24.84
N THR A 50 0.47 -14.14 24.71
CA THR A 50 0.72 -12.69 24.87
C THR A 50 1.17 -12.05 23.57
N LYS A 51 1.29 -10.71 23.55
CA LYS A 51 1.86 -9.97 22.42
C LYS A 51 3.27 -10.46 22.13
N ILE A 52 3.57 -10.70 20.85
CA ILE A 52 4.91 -11.13 20.42
C ILE A 52 5.92 -10.01 20.70
N ALA A 53 6.97 -10.33 21.45
CA ALA A 53 8.10 -9.42 21.68
C ALA A 53 8.90 -9.19 20.39
N ARG A 54 9.45 -7.99 20.21
CA ARG A 54 10.18 -7.60 18.99
C ARG A 54 11.33 -8.56 18.64
N HIS A 55 12.09 -9.03 19.62
CA HIS A 55 13.20 -9.96 19.40
C HIS A 55 12.71 -11.33 18.89
N ASN A 56 11.55 -11.81 19.35
CA ASN A 56 10.96 -13.06 18.89
C ASN A 56 10.48 -12.95 17.45
N LEU A 57 9.91 -11.81 17.06
CA LEU A 57 9.57 -11.54 15.66
C LEU A 57 10.83 -11.51 14.78
N ARG A 58 11.91 -10.85 15.25
CA ARG A 58 13.19 -10.81 14.51
C ARG A 58 13.79 -12.21 14.36
N ARG A 59 13.74 -13.04 15.40
CA ARG A 59 14.19 -14.43 15.34
C ARG A 59 13.38 -15.25 14.33
N ALA A 60 12.05 -15.16 14.37
CA ALA A 60 11.19 -15.84 13.41
C ALA A 60 11.46 -15.41 11.96
N PHE A 61 11.72 -14.11 11.76
CA PHE A 61 12.12 -13.57 10.46
C PHE A 61 13.47 -14.13 9.99
N ASN A 62 14.50 -14.14 10.83
CA ASN A 62 15.80 -14.71 10.47
C ASN A 62 15.69 -16.20 10.12
N THR A 63 14.95 -16.98 10.91
CA THR A 63 14.68 -18.40 10.58
C THR A 63 13.97 -18.57 9.22
N ALA A 64 13.09 -17.63 8.84
CA ALA A 64 12.47 -17.66 7.52
C ALA A 64 13.48 -17.36 6.40
N LEU A 65 14.43 -16.44 6.63
CA LEU A 65 15.52 -16.15 5.69
C LEU A 65 16.48 -17.31 5.52
N ASP A 66 16.89 -17.94 6.62
CA ASP A 66 17.78 -19.11 6.59
C ASP A 66 17.15 -20.23 5.76
N LYS A 67 15.85 -20.46 5.92
CA LYS A 67 15.09 -21.44 5.15
C LYS A 67 14.90 -21.07 3.68
N SER A 68 14.86 -19.80 3.35
CA SER A 68 14.71 -19.35 1.95
C SER A 68 16.04 -19.21 1.22
N GLY A 69 17.18 -19.34 1.91
CA GLY A 69 18.52 -19.17 1.33
C GLY A 69 18.83 -17.73 0.90
N ILE A 70 18.06 -16.75 1.38
CA ILE A 70 18.25 -15.33 1.03
C ILE A 70 19.29 -14.73 1.96
N GLN A 71 20.31 -14.10 1.38
CA GLN A 71 21.36 -13.38 2.10
C GLN A 71 21.14 -11.87 2.04
N ASP A 72 21.72 -11.14 3.00
CA ASP A 72 21.70 -9.66 3.09
C ASP A 72 20.30 -9.03 2.95
N PHE A 73 19.31 -9.56 3.69
CA PHE A 73 17.93 -9.09 3.64
C PHE A 73 17.42 -8.67 5.02
N HIS A 74 16.94 -7.43 5.11
CA HIS A 74 16.48 -6.80 6.34
C HIS A 74 14.95 -6.79 6.44
N PHE A 75 14.42 -6.60 7.65
CA PHE A 75 12.97 -6.62 7.87
C PHE A 75 12.25 -5.51 7.09
N HIS A 76 12.91 -4.37 6.91
CA HIS A 76 12.37 -3.25 6.14
C HIS A 76 12.35 -3.51 4.62
N ASP A 77 13.14 -4.46 4.14
CA ASP A 77 13.23 -4.79 2.71
C ASP A 77 11.96 -5.46 2.19
N ILE A 78 11.17 -6.08 3.07
CA ILE A 78 9.81 -6.54 2.71
C ILE A 78 8.96 -5.36 2.24
N ARG A 79 9.04 -4.21 2.95
CA ARG A 79 8.29 -3.01 2.61
C ARG A 79 8.83 -2.38 1.31
N HIS A 80 10.15 -2.38 1.12
CA HIS A 80 10.77 -1.93 -0.12
C HIS A 80 10.34 -2.80 -1.31
N ALA A 81 10.42 -4.12 -1.17
CA ALA A 81 10.02 -5.08 -2.20
C ALA A 81 8.54 -4.94 -2.58
N PHE A 82 7.65 -4.71 -1.62
CA PHE A 82 6.25 -4.40 -1.91
C PHE A 82 6.10 -3.14 -2.77
N ALA A 83 6.76 -2.05 -2.38
CA ALA A 83 6.66 -0.77 -3.08
C ALA A 83 7.23 -0.86 -4.50
N THR A 84 8.42 -1.45 -4.65
CA THR A 84 9.08 -1.70 -5.94
C THR A 84 8.18 -2.53 -6.86
N ARG A 85 7.65 -3.66 -6.39
CA ARG A 85 6.80 -4.54 -7.20
C ARG A 85 5.47 -3.92 -7.59
N LEU A 86 4.93 -3.02 -6.76
CA LEU A 86 3.71 -2.30 -7.06
C LEU A 86 3.96 -1.22 -8.11
N ALA A 87 5.04 -0.44 -7.95
CA ALA A 87 5.45 0.57 -8.92
C ALA A 87 5.72 -0.04 -10.31
N GLN A 88 6.49 -1.14 -10.36
CA GLN A 88 6.81 -1.87 -11.59
C GLN A 88 5.58 -2.42 -12.33
N ARG A 89 4.45 -2.62 -11.65
CA ARG A 89 3.18 -3.08 -12.24
C ARG A 89 2.25 -1.92 -12.61
N GLY A 90 2.80 -0.73 -12.85
CA GLY A 90 2.00 0.47 -13.20
C GLY A 90 1.28 1.10 -11.99
N GLY A 91 1.62 0.70 -10.76
CA GLY A 91 1.05 1.30 -9.57
C GLY A 91 1.46 2.77 -9.44
N ASP A 92 0.50 3.68 -9.46
CA ASP A 92 0.70 5.11 -9.20
C ASP A 92 1.40 5.34 -7.84
N ILE A 93 2.38 6.25 -7.84
CA ILE A 93 3.19 6.62 -6.69
C ILE A 93 2.34 7.12 -5.51
N TYR A 94 1.20 7.76 -5.79
CA TYR A 94 0.25 8.16 -4.75
C TYR A 94 -0.33 6.93 -4.04
N LYS A 95 -0.76 5.91 -4.79
CA LYS A 95 -1.28 4.65 -4.25
C LYS A 95 -0.20 3.94 -3.42
N VAL A 96 1.03 3.88 -3.94
CA VAL A 96 2.18 3.32 -3.20
C VAL A 96 2.36 4.04 -1.86
N SER A 97 2.40 5.38 -1.85
CA SER A 97 2.55 6.19 -0.64
C SER A 97 1.45 5.92 0.40
N LYS A 98 0.19 5.88 -0.02
CA LYS A 98 -0.94 5.62 0.87
C LYS A 98 -0.93 4.20 1.45
N LEU A 99 -0.60 3.19 0.65
CA LEU A 99 -0.53 1.80 1.10
C LEU A 99 0.63 1.56 2.08
N LEU A 100 1.75 2.25 1.88
CA LEU A 100 2.90 2.21 2.80
C LEU A 100 2.63 2.96 4.11
N GLY A 101 1.68 3.89 4.13
CA GLY A 101 1.38 4.77 5.25
C GLY A 101 2.44 5.85 5.43
N HIS A 102 3.00 6.36 4.34
CA HIS A 102 3.94 7.48 4.38
C HIS A 102 3.21 8.79 4.67
N ALA A 103 3.78 9.60 5.56
CA ALA A 103 3.22 10.91 5.92
C ALA A 103 3.35 11.91 4.76
N HIS A 104 4.48 11.87 4.06
CA HIS A 104 4.76 12.70 2.90
C HIS A 104 5.05 11.84 1.68
N ILE A 105 4.59 12.29 0.52
CA ILE A 105 4.80 11.58 -0.75
C ILE A 105 6.29 11.47 -1.11
N SER A 106 7.12 12.42 -0.67
CA SER A 106 8.57 12.45 -0.85
C SER A 106 9.27 11.17 -0.36
N MET A 107 8.73 10.53 0.68
CA MET A 107 9.24 9.25 1.19
C MET A 107 9.09 8.09 0.19
N SER A 108 8.13 8.20 -0.74
CA SER A 108 7.89 7.22 -1.80
C SER A 108 8.59 7.58 -3.10
N THR A 109 9.06 8.81 -3.31
CA THR A 109 9.64 9.26 -4.59
C THR A 109 10.79 8.36 -5.08
N ARG A 110 11.49 7.68 -4.18
CA ARG A 110 12.51 6.68 -4.53
C ARG A 110 11.99 5.54 -5.43
N TYR A 111 10.69 5.31 -5.52
CA TYR A 111 10.08 4.30 -6.40
C TYR A 111 9.45 4.88 -7.67
N ALA A 112 9.37 6.21 -7.81
CA ALA A 112 8.64 6.85 -8.90
C ALA A 112 9.23 6.52 -10.28
N HIS A 113 10.56 6.36 -10.36
CA HIS A 113 11.25 5.97 -11.59
C HIS A 113 10.90 4.55 -12.08
N LEU A 114 10.27 3.73 -11.23
CA LEU A 114 9.83 2.37 -11.56
C LEU A 114 8.39 2.32 -12.08
N CYS A 115 7.74 3.46 -12.28
CA CYS A 115 6.38 3.57 -12.82
C CYS A 115 6.41 3.96 -14.32
N PRO A 116 6.87 3.10 -15.24
CA PRO A 116 7.05 3.47 -16.65
C PRO A 116 5.72 3.81 -17.34
N GLU A 117 4.62 3.18 -16.95
CA GLU A 117 3.32 3.35 -17.62
C GLU A 117 2.41 4.40 -16.98
N SER A 118 2.74 4.90 -15.80
CA SER A 118 1.82 5.79 -15.05
C SER A 118 1.50 7.10 -15.79
N LEU A 119 2.40 7.58 -16.66
CA LEU A 119 2.15 8.77 -17.47
C LEU A 119 1.36 8.44 -18.74
N ARG A 120 1.61 7.28 -19.35
CA ARG A 120 0.92 6.85 -20.58
C ARG A 120 -0.53 6.52 -20.30
N ASP A 121 -0.82 5.80 -19.22
CA ASP A 121 -2.20 5.54 -18.78
C ASP A 121 -2.97 6.84 -18.53
N GLY A 122 -2.30 7.85 -17.96
CA GLY A 122 -2.89 9.16 -17.71
C GLY A 122 -3.34 9.87 -18.99
N VAL A 123 -2.55 9.78 -20.06
CA VAL A 123 -2.89 10.36 -21.37
C VAL A 123 -3.97 9.52 -22.06
N ASN A 124 -3.88 8.19 -21.99
CA ASN A 124 -4.85 7.27 -22.62
C ASN A 124 -6.26 7.43 -22.05
N ILE A 125 -6.43 7.94 -20.82
CA ILE A 125 -7.75 8.30 -20.28
C ILE A 125 -8.46 9.32 -21.18
N LEU A 126 -7.71 10.24 -21.79
CA LEU A 126 -8.25 11.23 -22.72
C LEU A 126 -8.72 10.61 -24.04
N GLU A 127 -8.19 9.45 -24.44
CA GLU A 127 -8.62 8.75 -25.66
C GLU A 127 -9.96 8.00 -25.46
N ASN A 128 -10.26 7.61 -24.22
CA ASN A 128 -11.54 6.96 -23.84
C ASN A 128 -12.65 7.95 -23.48
N LEU A 129 -12.35 9.25 -23.42
CA LEU A 129 -13.36 10.29 -23.50
C LEU A 129 -13.81 10.34 -24.95
N GLY A 130 -14.87 9.57 -25.24
CA GLY A 130 -15.50 9.55 -26.55
C GLY A 130 -15.71 10.96 -27.09
N HIS A 131 -15.70 11.06 -28.41
CA HIS A 131 -15.92 12.24 -29.25
C HIS A 131 -17.25 13.01 -29.00
N ASP A 132 -17.74 13.13 -27.77
CA ASP A 132 -18.68 14.16 -27.36
C ASP A 132 -17.91 15.46 -27.09
N LEU A 133 -17.17 15.90 -28.11
CA LEU A 133 -16.83 17.31 -28.24
C LEU A 133 -18.16 18.01 -28.48
N VAL A 134 -18.80 18.45 -27.39
CA VAL A 134 -19.72 19.57 -27.46
C VAL A 134 -18.92 20.69 -28.10
N MET A 135 -19.16 20.91 -29.39
CA MET A 135 -18.71 22.07 -30.11
C MET A 135 -19.17 23.26 -29.26
N VAL A 136 -18.23 23.95 -28.63
CA VAL A 136 -18.48 25.25 -28.01
C VAL A 136 -18.67 26.20 -29.19
N GLU A 137 -19.85 26.17 -29.79
CA GLU A 137 -20.30 27.27 -30.62
C GLU A 137 -20.44 28.50 -29.72
N GLY A 138 -19.70 29.54 -30.07
CA GLY A 138 -20.04 30.90 -29.65
C GLY A 138 -19.43 31.35 -28.34
N ASN A 139 -18.20 31.87 -28.44
CA ASN A 139 -17.85 33.19 -27.94
C ASN A 139 -18.12 33.49 -26.45
N ARG A 140 -17.09 33.32 -25.61
CA ARG A 140 -16.79 34.28 -24.54
C ARG A 140 -15.32 34.18 -24.16
N MET A 141 -14.57 35.21 -24.55
CA MET A 141 -13.20 35.42 -24.08
C MET A 141 -13.24 35.56 -22.54
N CYS A 142 -12.64 34.60 -21.84
CA CYS A 142 -12.26 34.82 -20.45
C CYS A 142 -11.08 35.82 -20.46
N GLN A 143 -11.40 37.11 -20.32
CA GLN A 143 -10.42 38.12 -19.94
C GLN A 143 -9.88 37.74 -18.55
N LEU A 144 -8.56 37.62 -18.46
CA LEU A 144 -7.85 37.55 -17.18
C LEU A 144 -8.07 38.87 -16.44
N PRO A 145 -8.28 38.87 -15.11
CA PRO A 145 -8.35 40.11 -14.36
C PRO A 145 -6.96 40.78 -14.38
N GLU A 146 -6.90 42.01 -14.88
CA GLU A 146 -5.78 42.91 -14.61
C GLU A 146 -5.80 43.23 -13.11
N ASN A 147 -4.73 42.86 -12.41
CA ASN A 147 -4.52 43.24 -11.01
C ASN A 147 -4.05 44.70 -10.94
N PRO A 148 -4.46 45.45 -9.89
CA PRO A 148 -4.01 46.81 -9.65
C PRO A 148 -2.53 46.89 -9.24
#